data_AF-A0A1H0T0J8-F1
#
_entry.id   AF-A0A1H0T0J8-F1
#
_cell.length_a   1.000
_cell.length_b   1.000
_cell.length_c   1.000
_cell.angle_alpha   90.00
_cell.angle_beta   90.00
_cell.angle_gamma   90.00
#
_symmetry.space_group_name_H-M   'P 1'
#
loop_
_entity.id
_entity.type
_entity.pdbx_description
1 polymer ?
#
loop_
_entity_poly.entity_id
_entity_poly.type
_entity_poly.pdbx_seq_one_letter_code
_entity_poly.pdbx_strand_id
1 'polypeptide(L)' 'MTYDRYPDRLQGPMSHGQASTLRSLSIEAYQPKQFAEDLTAEEAARRIDALRQEIELANSF' A
#
# COMPACT_ATOMS: atom_id res chain seq x y z
N MET A 1 28.14 11.44 9.67
CA MET A 1 27.67 10.05 9.47
C MET A 1 26.15 10.11 9.41
N THR A 2 25.61 10.20 8.20
CA THR A 2 24.16 10.27 7.94
C THR A 2 23.56 8.88 8.11
N TYR A 3 22.41 8.78 8.76
CA TYR A 3 21.71 7.52 9.06
C TYR A 3 21.10 6.91 7.79
N ASP A 4 21.93 6.45 6.85
CA ASP A 4 21.49 5.70 5.68
C ASP A 4 21.43 4.20 6.01
N ARG A 5 20.54 3.84 6.94
CA ARG A 5 20.38 2.43 7.34
C ARG A 5 18.92 2.10 7.62
N TYR A 6 18.03 2.27 6.64
CA TYR A 6 16.77 1.52 6.59
C TYR A 6 16.24 1.22 5.15
N PRO A 7 17.05 0.91 4.12
CA PRO A 7 16.47 0.35 2.89
C PRO A 7 15.83 -1.03 3.14
N ASP A 8 16.35 -1.78 4.11
CA ASP A 8 15.99 -3.18 4.36
C ASP A 8 14.54 -3.36 4.86
N ARG A 9 14.03 -2.43 5.68
CA ARG A 9 12.64 -2.50 6.20
C ARG A 9 11.58 -2.17 5.15
N LEU A 10 11.95 -1.41 4.12
CA LEU A 10 11.05 -1.06 3.00
C LEU A 10 11.06 -2.16 1.93
N GLN A 11 12.19 -2.87 1.78
CA GLN A 11 12.31 -4.03 0.90
C GLN A 11 11.83 -5.34 1.56
N GLY A 12 11.64 -5.35 2.88
CA GLY A 12 11.05 -6.46 3.62
C GLY A 12 9.57 -6.70 3.29
N PRO A 13 8.99 -7.81 3.77
CA PRO A 13 7.60 -8.14 3.53
C PRO A 13 6.67 -7.05 4.07
N MET A 14 5.52 -6.89 3.42
CA MET A 14 4.46 -5.99 3.82
C MET A 14 4.08 -6.22 5.30
N SER A 15 3.95 -5.12 6.06
CA SER A 15 3.47 -5.19 7.44
C SER A 15 1.99 -5.60 7.48
N HIS A 16 1.58 -6.28 8.55
CA HIS A 16 0.17 -6.65 8.75
C HIS A 16 -0.78 -5.45 8.63
N GLY A 17 -0.39 -4.28 9.16
CA GLY A 17 -1.21 -3.06 9.04
C GLY A 17 -1.35 -2.56 7.60
N GLN A 18 -0.30 -2.69 6.79
CA GLN A 18 -0.35 -2.38 5.36
C GLN A 18 -1.23 -3.39 4.62
N ALA A 19 -1.14 -4.68 4.96
CA ALA A 19 -1.98 -5.73 4.37
C ALA A 19 -3.47 -5.48 4.61
N SER A 20 -3.86 -5.18 5.86
CA SER A 20 -5.24 -4.84 6.20
C SER A 20 -5.72 -3.59 5.47
N THR A 21 -4.89 -2.54 5.43
CA THR A 21 -5.23 -1.27 4.75
C THR A 21 -5.41 -1.47 3.25
N LEU A 22 -4.43 -2.12 2.60
CA LEU A 22 -4.45 -2.39 1.17
C LEU A 22 -5.65 -3.26 0.78
N ARG A 23 -5.97 -4.28 1.58
CA ARG A 23 -7.14 -5.14 1.35
C ARG A 23 -8.45 -4.35 1.40
N SER A 24 -8.64 -3.51 2.41
CA SER A 24 -9.85 -2.69 2.53
C SER A 24 -9.99 -1.72 1.37
N LEU A 25 -8.93 -0.97 1.04
CA LEU A 25 -8.95 -0.02 -0.08
C LEU A 25 -9.17 -0.70 -1.43
N SER A 26 -8.56 -1.88 -1.64
CA SER A 26 -8.76 -2.65 -2.87
C SER A 26 -10.21 -3.09 -3.05
N ILE A 27 -10.92 -3.39 -1.96
CA ILE A 27 -12.36 -3.72 -2.02
C ILE A 27 -13.18 -2.47 -2.28
N GLU A 28 -12.89 -1.37 -1.58
CA GLU A 28 -13.61 -0.08 -1.71
C GLU A 28 -13.51 0.49 -3.12
N ALA A 29 -12.33 0.42 -3.74
CA ALA A 29 -12.11 0.83 -5.12
C ALA A 29 -12.65 -0.18 -6.16
N TYR A 30 -13.26 -1.30 -5.74
CA TYR A 30 -13.65 -2.42 -6.61
C TYR A 30 -12.47 -3.02 -7.42
N GLN A 31 -11.25 -2.96 -6.88
CA GLN A 31 -10.01 -3.45 -7.48
C GLN A 31 -9.31 -4.52 -6.60
N PRO A 32 -9.94 -5.66 -6.28
CA PRO A 32 -9.36 -6.66 -5.37
C PRO A 32 -8.03 -7.26 -5.86
N LYS A 33 -7.74 -7.17 -7.17
CA LYS A 33 -6.48 -7.63 -7.79
C LYS A 33 -5.25 -6.79 -7.37
N GLN A 34 -5.46 -5.60 -6.79
CA GLN A 34 -4.37 -4.74 -6.32
C GLN A 34 -3.73 -5.27 -5.03
N PHE A 35 -4.45 -6.09 -4.26
CA PHE A 35 -3.94 -6.77 -3.09
C PHE A 35 -3.21 -8.07 -3.47
N ALA A 36 -2.01 -8.26 -2.92
CA ALA A 36 -1.27 -9.52 -2.98
C ALA A 36 -0.54 -9.76 -1.65
N GLU A 37 -0.38 -11.02 -1.26
CA GLU A 37 0.18 -11.40 0.05
C GLU A 37 1.71 -11.25 0.12
N ASP A 38 2.41 -11.47 -1.00
CA ASP A 38 3.87 -11.41 -1.10
C ASP A 38 4.43 -10.02 -1.45
N LEU A 39 3.66 -8.95 -1.22
CA LEU A 39 4.15 -7.58 -1.48
C LEU A 39 5.21 -7.16 -0.48
N THR A 40 6.15 -6.33 -0.94
CA THR A 40 7.07 -5.64 -0.03
C THR A 40 6.36 -4.48 0.65
N ALA A 41 6.91 -4.02 1.78
CA ALA A 41 6.37 -2.88 2.51
C ALA A 41 6.36 -1.60 1.64
N GLU A 42 7.37 -1.39 0.79
CA GLU A 42 7.41 -0.25 -0.14
C GLU A 42 6.31 -0.35 -1.20
N GLU A 43 6.14 -1.53 -1.81
CA GLU A 43 5.16 -1.73 -2.86
C GLU A 43 3.73 -1.62 -2.32
N ALA A 44 3.49 -2.19 -1.14
CA ALA A 44 2.22 -2.03 -0.44
C ALA A 44 1.92 -0.55 -0.14
N ALA A 45 2.90 0.23 0.31
CA ALA A 45 2.73 1.65 0.56
C ALA A 45 2.36 2.41 -0.72
N ARG A 46 3.04 2.15 -1.84
CA ARG A 46 2.72 2.76 -3.14
C ARG A 46 1.30 2.46 -3.60
N ARG A 47 0.86 1.20 -3.49
CA ARG A 47 -0.50 0.81 -3.89
C ARG A 47 -1.58 1.40 -2.98
N ILE A 48 -1.32 1.47 -1.67
CA ILE A 48 -2.22 2.13 -0.72
C ILE A 48 -2.41 3.60 -1.10
N ASP A 49 -1.33 4.30 -1.43
CA ASP A 49 -1.38 5.72 -1.79
C ASP A 49 -2.17 5.94 -3.09
N ALA A 50 -1.90 5.13 -4.12
CA ALA A 50 -2.63 5.18 -5.38
C ALA A 50 -4.13 4.96 -5.19
N LEU A 51 -4.53 3.91 -4.45
CA LEU A 51 -5.94 3.62 -4.20
C LEU A 51 -6.64 4.72 -3.40
N ARG A 52 -5.94 5.34 -2.43
CA ARG A 52 -6.50 6.48 -1.68
C ARG A 52 -6.78 7.66 -2.60
N GLN A 53 -5.85 7.99 -3.49
CA GLN A 53 -6.04 9.07 -4.47
C GLN A 53 -7.20 8.75 -5.43
N GLU A 54 -7.28 7.51 -5.94
CA GLU A 54 -8.38 7.10 -6.82
C GLU A 54 -9.76 7.22 -6.12
N ILE A 55 -9.85 6.77 -4.87
CA ILE A 55 -11.08 6.87 -4.07
C ILE A 55 -11.44 8.33 -3.78
N GLU A 56 -10.47 9.16 -3.40
CA GLU A 56 -10.69 10.58 -3.13
C GLU A 56 -11.17 11.32 -4.39
N LEU A 57 -10.56 11.03 -5.53
CA LEU A 57 -10.97 11.56 -6.83
C LEU A 57 -12.40 11.13 -7.16
N ALA A 58 -12.75 9.85 -6.97
CA ALA A 58 -14.09 9.34 -7.23
C ALA A 58 -15.16 9.98 -6.33
N ASN A 59 -14.83 10.27 -5.07
CA ASN A 59 -15.73 10.91 -4.11
C ASN A 59 -15.87 12.44 -4.30
N SER A 60 -15.04 13.06 -5.15
CA SER A 60 -15.05 14.50 -5.38
C SER A 60 -15.98 14.95 -6.53
N PHE A 61 -16.77 14.04 -7.10
CA PHE A 61 -17.75 14.30 -8.17
C PHE A 61 -19.20 14.17 -7.65
#